data_AF-A0A7V5K9F2-F1
#
_entry.id   AF-A0A7V5K9F2-F1
#
_cell.length_a   1.000
_cell.length_b   1.000
_cell.length_c   1.000
_cell.angle_alpha   90.00
_cell.angle_beta   90.00
_cell.angle_gamma   90.00
#
_symmetry.space_group_name_H-M   'P 1'
#
loop_
_entity.id
_entity.type
_entity.pdbx_description
1 polymer ?
#
loop_
_entity_poly.entity_id
_entity_poly.type
_entity_poly.pdbx_seq_one_letter_code
_entity_poly.pdbx_strand_id
1 'polypeptide(L)' 'MVSSRKQKLFGIIGGSLGHSLSPLIHNYLFRRFRLDYCYTKFEIEHTQIAKIIDSIRTLNISGANVTFPYKE' A
#
# COMPACT_ATOMS: atom_id res chain seq x y z
N MET A 1 8.22 -18.11 -18.39
CA MET A 1 8.48 -16.66 -18.62
C MET A 1 8.38 -15.94 -17.30
N VAL A 2 9.52 -15.70 -16.63
CA VAL A 2 9.56 -14.79 -15.47
C VAL A 2 9.62 -13.38 -16.06
N SER A 3 8.56 -12.59 -15.91
CA SER A 3 8.54 -11.24 -16.44
C SER A 3 9.56 -10.39 -15.67
N SER A 4 10.53 -9.80 -16.37
CA SER A 4 11.56 -8.91 -15.83
C SER A 4 11.01 -7.54 -15.39
N ARG A 5 9.68 -7.40 -15.25
CA ARG A 5 9.04 -6.15 -14.82
C ARG A 5 8.98 -6.11 -13.29
N LYS A 6 9.41 -4.98 -12.75
CA LYS A 6 9.36 -4.72 -11.30
C LYS A 6 7.91 -4.41 -10.93
N GLN A 7 7.27 -5.33 -10.19
CA GLN A 7 5.91 -5.15 -9.69
C GLN A 7 5.82 -3.84 -8.90
N LYS A 8 4.83 -2.99 -9.20
CA LYS A 8 4.61 -1.76 -8.41
C LYS A 8 3.81 -2.10 -7.15
N LEU A 9 4.30 -1.65 -6.00
CA LEU A 9 3.62 -1.82 -4.73
C LEU A 9 2.88 -0.54 -4.35
N PHE A 10 1.62 -0.68 -3.97
CA PHE A 10 0.77 0.35 -3.41
C PHE A 10 0.25 -0.09 -2.04
N GLY A 11 -0.35 0.82 -1.28
CA GLY A 11 -1.06 0.42 -0.07
C GLY A 11 -1.88 1.49 0.61
N ILE A 12 -2.32 1.18 1.82
CA ILE A 12 -3.05 2.08 2.71
C ILE A 12 -2.36 2.12 4.08
N ILE A 13 -2.15 3.32 4.62
CA ILE A 13 -1.53 3.57 5.92
C ILE A 13 -2.61 4.03 6.90
N GLY A 14 -2.65 3.44 8.10
CA GLY A 14 -3.64 3.76 9.13
C GLY A 14 -3.37 3.00 10.43
N GLY A 15 -4.01 3.42 11.52
CA GLY A 15 -3.81 2.81 12.85
C GLY A 15 -4.69 1.59 13.11
N SER A 16 -5.76 1.42 12.32
CA SER A 16 -6.59 0.22 12.33
C SER A 16 -7.11 -0.04 10.91
N LEU A 17 -6.64 -1.12 10.28
CA LEU A 17 -6.94 -1.43 8.88
C LEU A 17 -7.65 -2.78 8.70
N GLY A 18 -7.97 -3.51 9.78
CA GLY A 18 -8.63 -4.82 9.73
C GLY A 18 -9.83 -4.89 8.78
N HIS A 19 -10.73 -3.90 8.85
CA HIS A 19 -11.94 -3.83 8.02
C HIS A 19 -11.78 -3.09 6.69
N SER A 20 -10.59 -2.60 6.36
CA SER A 20 -10.37 -1.89 5.09
C SER A 20 -10.57 -2.84 3.90
N LEU A 21 -11.53 -2.50 3.04
CA LEU A 21 -11.80 -3.19 1.78
C LEU A 21 -10.86 -2.76 0.65
N SER A 22 -10.05 -1.70 0.83
CA SER A 22 -9.16 -1.17 -0.21
C SER A 22 -8.24 -2.23 -0.81
N PRO A 23 -7.57 -3.11 -0.04
CA PRO A 23 -6.74 -4.15 -0.64
C PRO A 23 -7.52 -5.15 -1.50
N LEU A 24 -8.74 -5.52 -1.10
CA LEU A 24 -9.58 -6.42 -1.88
C LEU A 24 -9.96 -5.77 -3.22
N ILE A 25 -10.43 -4.53 -3.17
CA ILE A 25 -10.87 -3.78 -4.35
C ILE A 25 -9.69 -3.52 -5.30
N HIS A 26 -8.59 -2.95 -4.82
CA HIS A 26 -7.46 -2.58 -5.67
C HIS A 26 -6.79 -3.79 -6.31
N ASN A 27 -6.55 -4.88 -5.55
CA ASN A 27 -5.96 -6.10 -6.13
C ASN A 27 -6.91 -6.77 -7.14
N TYR A 28 -8.23 -6.72 -6.91
CA TYR A 28 -9.20 -7.17 -7.91
C TYR A 28 -9.09 -6.37 -9.21
N LEU A 29 -9.05 -5.04 -9.13
CA LEU A 29 -8.92 -4.16 -10.30
C LEU A 29 -7.58 -4.35 -11.01
N PHE A 30 -6.47 -4.43 -10.28
CA PHE A 30 -5.14 -4.68 -10.86
C PHE A 30 -5.13 -5.97 -11.68
N ARG A 31 -5.68 -7.06 -11.12
CA ARG A 31 -5.84 -8.32 -11.85
C ARG A 31 -6.78 -8.19 -13.05
N ARG A 32 -7.92 -7.51 -12.89
CA ARG A 32 -8.94 -7.31 -13.95
C ARG A 32 -8.38 -6.58 -15.17
N PHE A 33 -7.49 -5.61 -14.94
CA PHE A 33 -6.86 -4.79 -15.98
C PHE A 33 -5.45 -5.26 -16.36
N ARG A 34 -5.00 -6.43 -15.87
CA ARG A 34 -3.66 -7.00 -16.14
C ARG A 34 -2.51 -6.03 -15.80
N LEU A 35 -2.68 -5.28 -14.73
CA LEU A 35 -1.66 -4.41 -14.16
C LEU A 35 -0.78 -5.23 -13.22
N ASP A 36 0.53 -5.18 -13.42
CA ASP A 36 1.52 -5.88 -12.59
C ASP A 36 1.78 -5.12 -11.28
N TYR A 37 0.71 -4.90 -10.51
CA TYR A 37 0.69 -4.10 -9.28
C TYR A 37 0.16 -4.93 -8.11
N CYS A 38 0.58 -4.58 -6.90
CA CYS A 38 0.09 -5.15 -5.66
C CYS A 38 -0.39 -4.03 -4.72
N TYR A 39 -1.44 -4.28 -3.94
CA TYR A 39 -1.93 -3.36 -2.92
C TYR A 39 -1.95 -4.03 -1.54
N THR A 40 -1.37 -3.41 -0.52
CA THR A 40 -1.32 -3.97 0.85
C THR A 40 -1.72 -2.96 1.95
N LYS A 41 -1.83 -3.45 3.19
CA LYS A 41 -2.07 -2.65 4.39
C LYS A 41 -0.74 -2.35 5.09
N PHE A 42 -0.56 -1.11 5.51
CA PHE A 42 0.53 -0.65 6.37
C PHE A 42 -0.10 -0.17 7.69
N GLU A 43 -0.44 -1.14 8.54
CA GLU A 43 -0.98 -0.85 9.88
C GLU A 43 0.19 -0.58 10.81
N ILE A 44 0.26 0.64 11.32
CA ILE A 44 1.38 1.13 12.11
C ILE A 44 0.87 1.91 13.31
N GLU A 45 1.72 2.06 14.32
CA GLU A 45 1.47 2.99 15.43
C GLU A 45 1.77 4.44 15.02
N HIS A 46 1.16 5.41 15.69
CA HIS A 46 1.39 6.85 15.41
C HIS A 46 2.87 7.23 15.54
N THR A 47 3.60 6.60 16.47
CA THR A 47 5.04 6.82 16.68
C THR A 47 5.91 6.36 15.50
N GLN A 48 5.35 5.61 14.55
CA GLN A 48 6.07 5.02 13.42
C GLN A 48 5.83 5.76 12.10
N ILE A 49 5.09 6.88 12.09
CA ILE A 49 4.75 7.64 10.87
C ILE A 49 6.01 8.09 10.11
N ALA A 50 7.01 8.62 10.80
CA ALA A 50 8.27 9.02 10.16
C ALA A 50 8.97 7.83 9.49
N LYS A 51 9.01 6.69 10.19
CA LYS A 51 9.64 5.46 9.70
C LYS A 51 8.94 4.88 8.48
N ILE A 52 7.59 4.90 8.42
CA ILE A 52 6.88 4.39 7.25
C ILE A 52 7.11 5.28 6.02
N ILE A 53 7.19 6.59 6.21
CA ILE A 53 7.45 7.57 5.15
C ILE A 53 8.83 7.32 4.53
N ASP A 54 9.85 7.04 5.35
CA ASP A 54 11.18 6.67 4.85
C ASP A 54 11.17 5.30 4.16
N SER A 55 10.49 4.33 4.76
CA SER A 55 10.36 2.98 4.19
C SER A 55 9.69 2.99 2.82
N ILE A 56 8.70 3.86 2.58
CA ILE A 56 8.06 4.05 1.27
C ILE A 56 9.08 4.44 0.20
N ARG A 57 9.98 5.37 0.52
CA ARG A 57 11.04 5.80 -0.39
C ARG A 57 12.08 4.69 -0.60
N THR A 58 12.56 4.08 0.49
CA THR A 58 13.60 3.04 0.44
C THR A 58 13.14 1.79 -0.30
N LEU A 59 11.90 1.35 -0.09
CA LEU A 59 11.33 0.16 -0.73
C LEU A 59 10.74 0.44 -2.11
N ASN A 60 10.81 1.69 -2.58
CA ASN A 60 10.25 2.12 -3.86
C ASN A 60 8.74 1.77 -3.99
N ILE A 61 7.99 1.99 -2.90
CA ILE A 61 6.53 1.88 -2.88
C ILE A 61 5.98 3.02 -3.75
N SER A 62 5.18 2.66 -4.74
CA SER A 62 4.72 3.57 -5.80
C SER A 62 3.62 4.54 -5.35
N GLY A 63 2.98 4.29 -4.20
CA GLY A 63 2.05 5.22 -3.59
C GLY A 63 1.27 4.58 -2.44
N ALA A 64 0.70 5.41 -1.57
CA ALA A 64 -0.17 4.94 -0.51
C ALA A 64 -1.32 5.92 -0.26
N ASN A 65 -2.50 5.37 0.06
CA ASN A 65 -3.57 6.13 0.69
C ASN A 65 -3.28 6.27 2.19
N VAL A 66 -3.73 7.37 2.79
CA VAL A 66 -3.66 7.57 4.25
C VAL A 66 -5.09 7.59 4.78
N THR A 67 -5.33 6.92 5.90
CA THR A 67 -6.61 6.89 6.59
C THR A 67 -6.48 7.22 8.07
N PHE A 68 -7.62 7.27 8.75
CA PHE A 68 -7.71 7.58 10.17
C PHE A 68 -6.71 6.73 11.00
N PRO A 69 -6.03 7.31 12.00
CA PRO A 69 -6.10 8.72 12.44
C PRO A 69 -5.01 9.63 11.82
N TYR A 70 -4.36 9.24 10.71
CA TYR A 70 -3.11 9.88 10.25
C TYR A 70 -3.29 10.90 9.12
N LYS A 71 -4.51 11.37 8.87
CA LYS A 71 -4.81 12.32 7.78
C LYS A 71 -4.56 13.78 8.14
N GLU A 72 -4.38 14.07 9.42
CA GLU A 72 -4.37 15.43 9.99
C GLU A 72 -2.97 16.06 10.03
#